data_AF-A0A821R2K0-F1
#
_entry.id   AF-A0A821R2K0-F1
#
_cell.length_a   1.000
_cell.length_b   1.000
_cell.length_c   1.000
_cell.angle_alpha   90.00
_cell.angle_beta   90.00
_cell.angle_gamma   90.00
#
_symmetry.space_group_name_H-M   'P 1'
#
loop_
_entity.id
_entity.type
_entity.pdbx_description
1 polymer ?
#
loop_
_entity_poly.entity_id
_entity_poly.type
_entity_poly.pdbx_seq_one_letter_code
_entity_poly.pdbx_strand_id
1 'polypeptide(L)' 'MSNSDEDSIRKRLDSGEYKSCDKPATASAVWWTSFNRIQDEKENFIPYVICIHCKSVVAYDSQKTGSKTL' A
#
# COMPACT_ATOMS: atom_id res chain seq x y z
N MET A 1 -11.88 -15.86 2.47
CA MET A 1 -11.71 -15.34 3.84
C MET A 1 -10.39 -14.58 3.89
N SER A 2 -10.38 -13.30 3.52
CA SER A 2 -9.18 -12.44 3.53
C SER A 2 -9.52 -10.96 3.71
N ASN A 3 -10.60 -10.62 4.43
CA ASN A 3 -11.05 -9.21 4.54
C ASN A 3 -10.73 -8.55 5.89
N SER A 4 -10.32 -9.30 6.93
CA SER A 4 -10.13 -8.72 8.27
C SER A 4 -9.01 -7.68 8.31
N ASP A 5 -7.90 -7.95 7.61
CA ASP A 5 -6.73 -7.09 7.64
C ASP A 5 -6.92 -5.85 6.74
N GLU A 6 -7.48 -6.02 5.55
CA GLU A 6 -7.81 -4.92 4.63
C GLU A 6 -8.83 -3.94 5.26
N ASP A 7 -9.90 -4.46 5.87
CA ASP A 7 -10.86 -3.63 6.61
C ASP A 7 -10.22 -2.94 7.82
N SER A 8 -9.31 -3.62 8.54
CA SER A 8 -8.60 -3.02 9.67
C SER A 8 -7.70 -1.87 9.23
N ILE A 9 -6.97 -2.05 8.12
CA ILE A 9 -6.09 -1.01 7.56
C ILE A 9 -6.92 0.16 7.05
N ARG A 10 -8.05 -0.12 6.39
CA ARG A 10 -8.97 0.93 5.95
C ARG A 10 -9.47 1.78 7.12
N LYS A 11 -9.89 1.14 8.21
CA LYS A 11 -10.31 1.87 9.43
C LYS A 11 -9.20 2.74 10.01
N ARG A 12 -7.94 2.29 9.97
CA ARG A 12 -6.78 3.06 10.44
C ARG A 12 -6.42 4.22 9.50
N LEU A 13 -6.66 4.09 8.20
CA LEU A 13 -6.56 5.20 7.25
C LEU A 13 -7.67 6.23 7.51
N ASP A 14 -8.90 5.77 7.73
CA ASP A 14 -10.05 6.64 8.00
C ASP A 14 -9.93 7.37 9.34
N SER A 15 -9.29 6.75 10.35
CA SER A 15 -9.00 7.39 11.64
C SER A 15 -7.79 8.36 11.60
N GLY A 16 -7.01 8.35 10.52
CA GLY A 16 -5.79 9.14 10.37
C GLY A 16 -4.56 8.55 11.09
N GLU A 17 -4.67 7.36 11.67
CA GLU A 17 -3.53 6.64 12.26
C GLU A 17 -2.52 6.25 11.16
N TYR A 18 -3.03 5.81 10.01
CA TYR A 18 -2.22 5.49 8.83
C TYR A 18 -2.34 6.58 7.77
N LYS A 19 -1.32 6.68 6.92
CA LYS A 19 -1.27 7.70 5.86
C LYS A 19 -1.02 7.06 4.51
N SER A 20 -1.72 7.54 3.48
CA SER A 20 -1.40 7.21 2.10
C SER A 20 -0.36 8.19 1.55
N CYS A 21 0.67 7.68 0.88
CA CYS A 21 1.73 8.48 0.26
C CYS A 21 2.08 7.94 -1.14
N ASP A 22 2.72 8.77 -1.95
CA ASP A 22 3.10 8.41 -3.31
C ASP A 22 4.10 7.24 -3.35
N LYS A 23 4.21 6.62 -4.51
CA LYS A 23 5.18 5.56 -4.78
C LYS A 23 6.63 6.03 -4.50
N PRO A 24 7.55 5.13 -4.13
CA PRO A 24 8.97 5.45 -4.10
C PRO A 24 9.46 5.94 -5.47
N ALA A 25 10.41 6.88 -5.49
CA ALA A 25 10.95 7.44 -6.73
C ALA A 25 11.53 6.35 -7.67
N THR A 26 12.07 5.27 -7.10
CA THR A 26 12.64 4.12 -7.81
C THR A 26 11.61 3.17 -8.42
N ALA A 27 10.32 3.30 -8.07
CA ALA A 27 9.29 2.41 -8.56
C ALA A 27 8.80 2.84 -9.95
N SER A 28 9.03 2.03 -10.98
CA SER A 28 8.71 2.36 -12.38
C SER A 28 7.42 1.71 -12.90
N ALA A 29 6.81 0.81 -12.13
CA ALA A 29 5.68 0.03 -12.60
C ALA A 29 4.42 0.90 -12.80
N VAL A 30 3.76 0.77 -13.95
CA VAL A 30 2.64 1.64 -14.37
C VAL A 30 1.46 1.63 -13.39
N TRP A 31 1.21 0.50 -12.72
CA TRP A 31 0.10 0.38 -11.78
C TRP A 31 0.18 1.36 -10.60
N TRP A 32 1.36 1.91 -10.27
CA TRP A 32 1.49 2.99 -9.28
C TRP A 32 0.74 4.28 -9.67
N THR A 33 0.30 4.43 -10.91
CA THR A 33 -0.63 5.52 -11.30
C THR A 33 -1.99 5.41 -10.63
N SER A 34 -2.36 4.21 -10.17
CA SER A 34 -3.65 3.92 -9.54
C SER A 34 -3.53 3.64 -8.05
N PHE A 35 -2.32 3.50 -7.49
CA PHE A 35 -2.09 3.03 -6.13
C PHE A 35 -1.06 3.87 -5.37
N ASN A 36 -1.33 4.09 -4.08
CA ASN A 36 -0.42 4.75 -3.14
C ASN A 36 0.10 3.77 -2.09
N ARG A 37 1.31 4.01 -1.57
CA ARG A 37 1.84 3.30 -0.41
C ARG A 37 1.07 3.70 0.84
N ILE A 38 1.08 2.81 1.83
CA ILE A 38 0.52 3.09 3.16
C ILE A 38 1.67 3.08 4.17
N GLN A 39 1.71 4.10 5.02
CA GLN A 39 2.59 4.20 6.18
C GLN A 39 1.80 4.02 7.46
N ASP A 40 2.39 3.32 8.42
CA ASP A 40 1.88 3.23 9.78
C ASP A 40 2.19 4.49 10.61
N GLU A 41 1.76 4.48 11.88
CA GLU A 41 1.98 5.57 12.84
C GLU A 41 3.47 5.93 13.07
N LYS A 42 4.38 5.01 12.74
CA LYS A 42 5.83 5.14 12.89
C LYS A 42 6.52 5.44 11.55
N GLU A 43 5.73 5.82 10.54
CA GLU A 43 6.18 6.13 9.18
C GLU A 43 6.79 4.93 8.43
N ASN A 44 6.59 3.69 8.93
CA ASN A 44 7.03 2.49 8.23
C ASN A 44 6.04 2.10 7.14
N PHE A 45 6.55 1.68 5.99
CA PHE A 45 5.68 1.16 4.95
C PHE A 45 5.20 -0.25 5.25
N ILE A 46 3.88 -0.45 5.23
CA ILE A 46 3.26 -1.76 5.44
C ILE A 46 3.11 -2.53 4.11
N PRO A 47 2.89 -3.86 4.13
CA PRO A 47 2.74 -4.68 2.92
C PRO A 47 1.35 -4.54 2.28
N TYR A 48 0.85 -3.30 2.19
CA TYR A 48 -0.43 -2.95 1.59
C TYR A 48 -0.31 -1.65 0.81
N VAL A 49 -1.21 -1.47 -0.16
CA VAL A 49 -1.40 -0.24 -0.92
C VAL A 49 -2.88 0.10 -0.98
N ILE A 50 -3.19 1.36 -1.24
CA ILE A 50 -4.55 1.85 -1.41
C ILE A 50 -4.76 2.37 -2.82
N CYS A 51 -5.85 1.97 -3.47
CA CYS A 51 -6.24 2.52 -4.75
C CYS A 51 -6.67 3.99 -4.60
N ILE A 52 -6.11 4.85 -5.44
CA ILE A 52 -6.39 6.30 -5.43
C ILE A 52 -7.85 6.56 -5.80
N HIS A 53 -8.40 5.78 -6.74
CA HIS A 53 -9.74 5.98 -7.31
C HIS A 53 -10.86 5.36 -6.47
N CYS A 54 -10.76 4.08 -6.13
CA CYS A 54 -11.83 3.35 -5.44
C CYS A 54 -11.60 3.15 -3.94
N LYS A 55 -10.45 3.58 -3.41
CA LYS A 55 -10.06 3.46 -1.99
C LYS A 55 -10.02 2.00 -1.48
N SER A 56 -9.91 1.02 -2.39
CA SER A 56 -9.68 -0.37 -2.01
C SER A 56 -8.26 -0.55 -1.46
N VAL A 57 -8.14 -1.20 -0.31
CA VAL A 57 -6.86 -1.64 0.24
C VAL A 57 -6.57 -3.02 -0.31
N VAL A 58 -5.35 -3.26 -0.78
CA VAL A 58 -4.92 -4.56 -1.29
C VAL A 58 -3.53 -4.89 -0.78
N ALA A 59 -3.27 -6.17 -0.53
CA ALA A 59 -1.94 -6.65 -0.16
C ALA A 59 -0.93 -6.34 -1.27
N TYR A 60 0.22 -5.80 -0.88
CA TYR A 60 1.34 -5.51 -1.77
C TYR A 60 2.59 -6.24 -1.29
N ASP A 61 3.03 -7.19 -2.12
CA ASP A 61 4.24 -7.97 -1.89
C ASP A 61 5.39 -7.38 -2.72
N SER A 62 6.23 -6.56 -2.07
CA SER A 62 7.42 -5.99 -2.70
C SER A 62 8.48 -7.03 -3.04
N GLN A 63 8.47 -8.21 -2.41
CA GLN A 63 9.45 -9.28 -2.66
C GLN A 63 9.18 -9.99 -3.99
N LYS A 64 7.93 -10.01 -4.47
CA LYS A 64 7.59 -10.55 -5.81
C LYS A 64 7.84 -9.57 -6.95
N THR A 65 7.85 -8.27 -6.67
CA THR A 65 8.07 -7.23 -7.69
C THR A 65 9.50 -6.71 -7.76
N GLY A 66 10.35 -7.06 -6.79
CA GLY A 66 11.79 -6.86 -6.87
C GLY A 66 12.43 -7.99 -7.66
N SER A 67 12.98 -7.68 -8.84
CA SER A 67 13.71 -8.62 -9.69
C SER A 67 14.57 -9.60 -8.89
N LYS A 68 14.46 -10.88 -9.21
CA LYS A 68 15.58 -11.81 -9.00
C LYS A 68 16.82 -11.15 -9.61
N THR A 69 17.77 -10.76 -8.78
CA THR A 69 19.14 -10.50 -9.23
C THR A 69 19.63 -11.83 -9.79
N LEU A 70 19.78 -11.90 -11.12
CA LEU A 70 20.55 -12.94 -11.80
C LEU A 70 22.04 -12.76 -11.46
#